data_AF-A0A328B0M1-F1
#
_entry.id   AF-A0A328B0M1-F1
#
_cell.length_a   1.000
_cell.length_b   1.000
_cell.length_c   1.000
_cell.angle_alpha   90.00
_cell.angle_beta   90.00
_cell.angle_gamma   90.00
#
_symmetry.space_group_name_H-M   'P 1'
#
loop_
_entity.id
_entity.type
_entity.pdbx_description
1 polymer ?
#
loop_
_entity_poly.entity_id
_entity_poly.type
_entity_poly.pdbx_seq_one_letter_code
_entity_poly.pdbx_strand_id
1 'polypeptide(L)'
;MRRLAPLALFGAMLFVGAPAVGAAPEGPKLAFPLACEIGRTCEVQNYVDRDPSPGVLDYRCGHRTYDKHDGVDIRVLSMAAQRAGVAVLAAAPGRVLRVRDGLPDISIRAPGAPALNGQDCGNGVVVEVAPGWITGYCHLARGSVRVKPGDAVAVGQPLAKVGLSGNTEFPHLHFMVRHNNAVVDPFAPDPAQTTACKPQASLWTPSAAQALAYRRGVVLNTGFAAGVAAPEAVEEATVAAPSLASPAIVAYVRTIGLEAGDELELTVKGPDGAVVATNRSAPLDHDKAYYLSQVGRKRPPAGWPPGVYSAEYRVYRHGAVAITQRFQMRI
;
A
#
# COMPACT_ATOMS: atom_id res chain seq x y z
N MET A 1 -66.08 -19.27 -60.22
CA MET A 1 -65.62 -18.04 -59.53
C MET A 1 -64.23 -18.29 -58.97
N ARG A 2 -63.18 -17.84 -59.67
CA ARG A 2 -61.78 -17.97 -59.24
C ARG A 2 -61.46 -16.83 -58.26
N ARG A 3 -61.04 -17.14 -57.03
CA ARG A 3 -60.54 -16.16 -56.05
C ARG A 3 -59.03 -16.03 -56.19
N LEU A 4 -58.57 -14.81 -56.49
CA LEU A 4 -57.16 -14.41 -56.44
C LEU A 4 -56.73 -14.24 -54.97
N ALA A 5 -55.54 -14.74 -54.63
CA ALA A 5 -54.85 -14.45 -53.37
C ALA A 5 -53.81 -13.33 -53.59
N PRO A 6 -53.58 -12.43 -52.61
CA PRO A 6 -52.64 -11.32 -52.78
C PRO A 6 -51.20 -11.76 -52.51
N LEU A 7 -50.29 -11.30 -53.36
CA LEU A 7 -48.83 -11.37 -53.16
C LEU A 7 -48.43 -10.39 -52.03
N ALA A 8 -47.82 -10.90 -50.96
CA ALA A 8 -47.19 -10.08 -49.94
C ALA A 8 -45.73 -9.80 -50.32
N LEU A 9 -45.39 -8.52 -50.54
CA LEU A 9 -44.05 -8.03 -50.80
C LEU A 9 -43.23 -8.06 -49.47
N PHE A 10 -42.23 -8.93 -49.37
CA PHE A 10 -41.25 -8.86 -48.27
C PHE A 10 -40.16 -7.85 -48.64
N GLY A 11 -40.18 -6.69 -47.99
CA GLY A 11 -39.09 -5.71 -48.05
C GLY A 11 -37.88 -6.20 -47.24
N ALA A 12 -36.74 -6.37 -47.91
CA ALA A 12 -35.48 -6.68 -47.25
C ALA A 12 -34.92 -5.41 -46.59
N MET A 13 -34.95 -5.35 -45.25
CA MET A 13 -34.21 -4.34 -44.49
C MET A 13 -32.72 -4.69 -44.48
N LEU A 14 -31.91 -3.88 -45.16
CA LEU A 14 -30.46 -3.86 -45.05
C LEU A 14 -30.08 -3.33 -43.65
N PHE A 15 -29.68 -4.23 -42.75
CA PHE A 15 -29.03 -3.87 -41.50
C PHE A 15 -27.61 -3.37 -41.81
N VAL A 16 -27.41 -2.05 -41.74
CA VAL A 16 -26.07 -1.44 -41.67
C VAL A 16 -25.50 -1.80 -40.30
N GLY A 17 -24.55 -2.74 -40.28
CA GLY A 17 -23.85 -3.13 -39.05
C GLY A 17 -23.11 -1.93 -38.46
N ALA A 18 -23.41 -1.61 -37.20
CA ALA A 18 -22.63 -0.65 -36.43
C ALA A 18 -21.17 -1.15 -36.34
N PRO A 19 -20.17 -0.25 -36.38
CA PRO A 19 -18.80 -0.64 -36.17
C PRO A 19 -18.67 -1.27 -34.77
N ALA A 20 -18.09 -2.46 -34.72
CA ALA A 20 -17.72 -3.08 -33.46
C ALA A 20 -16.81 -2.11 -32.70
N VAL A 21 -17.29 -1.61 -31.55
CA VAL A 21 -16.45 -0.91 -30.60
C VAL A 21 -15.37 -1.90 -30.19
N GLY A 22 -14.15 -1.68 -30.68
CA GLY A 22 -13.01 -2.54 -30.38
C GLY A 22 -12.84 -2.64 -28.88
N ALA A 23 -12.84 -3.88 -28.35
CA ALA A 23 -12.42 -4.12 -26.99
C ALA A 23 -11.02 -3.53 -26.80
N ALA A 24 -10.81 -2.79 -25.70
CA ALA A 24 -9.47 -2.33 -25.34
C ALA A 24 -8.51 -3.53 -25.32
N PRO A 25 -7.27 -3.40 -25.85
CA PRO A 25 -6.32 -4.51 -25.86
C PRO A 25 -6.14 -5.04 -24.44
N GLU A 26 -6.27 -6.36 -24.28
CA GLU A 26 -6.17 -7.01 -22.98
C GLU A 26 -4.74 -6.83 -22.45
N GLY A 27 -4.55 -5.99 -21.44
CA GLY A 27 -3.24 -5.72 -20.85
C GLY A 27 -2.64 -6.96 -20.18
N PRO A 28 -1.35 -6.90 -19.78
CA PRO A 28 -0.66 -8.02 -19.14
C PRO A 28 -1.34 -8.41 -17.83
N LYS A 29 -1.32 -9.72 -17.49
CA LYS A 29 -1.76 -10.20 -16.18
C LYS A 29 -0.59 -10.14 -15.18
N LEU A 30 -0.81 -9.48 -14.05
CA LEU A 30 0.21 -9.18 -13.05
C LEU A 30 -0.01 -10.02 -11.77
N ALA A 31 1.01 -10.77 -11.37
CA ALA A 31 1.11 -11.37 -10.05
C ALA A 31 1.59 -10.33 -9.01
N PHE A 32 1.36 -10.63 -7.74
CA PHE A 32 1.81 -9.77 -6.65
C PHE A 32 3.36 -9.69 -6.61
N PRO A 33 3.96 -8.49 -6.62
CA PRO A 33 5.40 -8.31 -6.88
C PRO A 33 6.29 -8.41 -5.64
N LEU A 34 5.80 -8.94 -4.52
CA LEU A 34 6.57 -9.07 -3.28
C LEU A 34 6.39 -10.44 -2.63
N ALA A 35 7.49 -10.95 -2.06
CA ALA A 35 7.47 -12.10 -1.15
C ALA A 35 7.07 -11.67 0.27
N CYS A 36 5.83 -11.21 0.43
CA CYS A 36 5.26 -10.84 1.71
C CYS A 36 3.77 -11.20 1.76
N GLU A 37 3.21 -11.21 2.97
CA GLU A 37 1.79 -11.38 3.21
C GLU A 37 1.14 -10.04 3.57
N ILE A 38 0.28 -9.56 2.67
CA ILE A 38 -0.47 -8.33 2.85
C ILE A 38 -1.33 -8.39 4.13
N GLY A 39 -1.32 -7.31 4.92
CA GLY A 39 -2.02 -7.21 6.19
C GLY A 39 -1.34 -7.93 7.36
N ARG A 40 -0.21 -8.61 7.11
CA ARG A 40 0.61 -9.24 8.17
C ARG A 40 2.07 -8.80 8.18
N THR A 41 2.71 -8.73 7.02
CA THR A 41 4.15 -8.43 6.88
C THR A 41 4.43 -7.31 5.87
N CYS A 42 3.41 -6.91 5.10
CA CYS A 42 3.44 -5.74 4.23
C CYS A 42 2.03 -5.17 4.05
N GLU A 43 1.94 -3.99 3.46
CA GLU A 43 0.67 -3.32 3.21
C GLU A 43 0.78 -2.38 2.00
N VAL A 44 -0.31 -2.16 1.26
CA VAL A 44 -0.36 -1.08 0.27
C VAL A 44 -0.43 0.23 1.03
N GLN A 45 0.52 1.14 0.83
CA GLN A 45 0.56 2.46 1.44
C GLN A 45 -0.18 3.48 0.58
N ASN A 46 0.18 3.57 -0.70
CA ASN A 46 -0.36 4.52 -1.67
C ASN A 46 -0.74 3.80 -2.97
N TYR A 47 -1.79 4.27 -3.63
CA TYR A 47 -2.24 3.85 -4.96
C TYR A 47 -1.87 4.90 -6.00
N VAL A 48 -2.04 4.58 -7.28
CA VAL A 48 -1.82 5.54 -8.37
C VAL A 48 -2.79 6.71 -8.23
N ASP A 49 -2.28 7.93 -8.41
CA ASP A 49 -3.09 9.13 -8.55
C ASP A 49 -3.69 9.20 -9.95
N ARG A 50 -5.02 9.29 -10.01
CA ARG A 50 -5.79 9.33 -11.25
C ARG A 50 -6.39 10.71 -11.51
N ASP A 51 -6.24 11.65 -10.58
CA ASP A 51 -6.65 13.04 -10.77
C ASP A 51 -5.57 13.80 -11.57
N PRO A 52 -5.90 14.38 -12.73
CA PRO A 52 -4.93 15.20 -13.48
C PRO A 52 -4.78 16.62 -12.92
N SER A 53 -5.62 17.04 -11.97
CA SER A 53 -5.54 18.32 -11.28
C SER A 53 -4.59 18.23 -10.06
N PRO A 54 -4.34 19.33 -9.32
CA PRO A 54 -3.62 19.28 -8.05
C PRO A 54 -4.37 18.56 -6.91
N GLY A 55 -5.62 18.14 -7.14
CA GLY A 55 -6.33 17.20 -6.29
C GLY A 55 -5.73 15.81 -6.38
N VAL A 56 -6.24 14.86 -5.59
CA VAL A 56 -5.74 13.48 -5.60
C VAL A 56 -6.89 12.50 -5.55
N LEU A 57 -6.79 11.42 -6.31
CA LEU A 57 -7.83 10.40 -6.36
C LEU A 57 -7.26 9.02 -6.67
N ASP A 58 -7.49 8.05 -5.79
CA ASP A 58 -7.20 6.65 -6.09
C ASP A 58 -8.32 5.98 -6.91
N TYR A 59 -8.09 4.75 -7.38
CA TYR A 59 -9.05 3.99 -8.20
C TYR A 59 -10.42 3.72 -7.55
N ARG A 60 -10.56 3.94 -6.23
CA ARG A 60 -11.81 3.80 -5.47
C ARG A 60 -12.40 5.14 -5.04
N CYS A 61 -11.95 6.25 -5.62
CA CYS A 61 -12.35 7.59 -5.19
C CYS A 61 -11.96 7.90 -3.74
N GLY A 62 -10.94 7.23 -3.21
CA GLY A 62 -10.32 7.58 -1.95
C GLY A 62 -9.14 8.53 -2.16
N HIS A 63 -8.54 8.94 -1.04
CA HIS A 63 -7.35 9.79 -1.03
C HIS A 63 -6.12 9.00 -0.55
N ARG A 64 -6.07 7.68 -0.78
CA ARG A 64 -4.89 6.86 -0.44
C ARG A 64 -3.80 6.98 -1.52
N THR A 65 -3.42 8.21 -1.82
CA THR A 65 -2.44 8.60 -2.85
C THR A 65 -1.92 10.02 -2.55
N TYR A 66 -1.07 10.56 -3.41
CA TYR A 66 -0.61 11.95 -3.37
C TYR A 66 -0.40 12.47 -4.80
N ASP A 67 -0.32 13.80 -4.96
CA ASP A 67 -0.25 14.47 -6.28
C ASP A 67 0.81 13.82 -7.18
N LYS A 68 0.36 13.35 -8.36
CA LYS A 68 1.17 12.72 -9.41
C LYS A 68 1.84 11.41 -9.03
N HIS A 69 1.36 10.72 -8.01
CA HIS A 69 1.87 9.40 -7.68
C HIS A 69 1.58 8.41 -8.84
N ASP A 70 2.63 7.87 -9.46
CA ASP A 70 2.56 7.12 -10.72
C ASP A 70 2.71 5.60 -10.56
N GLY A 71 2.58 5.11 -9.33
CA GLY A 71 2.72 3.70 -9.00
C GLY A 71 1.88 3.25 -7.80
N VAL A 72 2.15 2.04 -7.34
CA VAL A 72 1.58 1.48 -6.12
C VAL A 72 2.71 1.26 -5.14
N ASP A 73 2.63 1.91 -3.98
CA ASP A 73 3.61 1.75 -2.91
C ASP A 73 3.18 0.59 -2.01
N ILE A 74 3.99 -0.46 -1.95
CA ILE A 74 3.76 -1.60 -1.08
C ILE A 74 4.85 -1.61 -0.02
N ARG A 75 4.49 -1.17 1.20
CA ARG A 75 5.43 -1.02 2.31
C ARG A 75 5.66 -2.32 3.03
N VAL A 76 6.87 -2.51 3.54
CA VAL A 76 7.13 -3.46 4.63
C VAL A 76 6.94 -2.75 5.97
N LEU A 77 6.76 -3.51 7.05
CA LEU A 77 6.27 -2.93 8.31
C LEU A 77 7.33 -2.21 9.14
N SER A 78 8.61 -2.44 8.86
CA SER A 78 9.73 -1.82 9.57
C SER A 78 11.05 -1.92 8.79
N MET A 79 12.02 -1.10 9.17
CA MET A 79 13.40 -1.22 8.69
C MET A 79 14.07 -2.52 9.15
N ALA A 80 13.68 -3.08 10.31
CA ALA A 80 14.14 -4.41 10.70
C ALA A 80 13.68 -5.49 9.70
N ALA A 81 12.41 -5.44 9.25
CA ALA A 81 11.91 -6.35 8.23
C ALA A 81 12.61 -6.13 6.87
N GLN A 82 12.88 -4.88 6.50
CA GLN A 82 13.67 -4.55 5.32
C GLN A 82 15.07 -5.17 5.37
N ARG A 83 15.79 -5.03 6.50
CA ARG A 83 17.13 -5.59 6.71
C ARG A 83 17.14 -7.12 6.70
N ALA A 84 16.10 -7.76 7.25
CA ALA A 84 15.91 -9.21 7.14
C ALA A 84 15.76 -9.66 5.67
N GLY A 85 15.25 -8.76 4.81
CA GLY A 85 15.20 -8.91 3.37
C GLY A 85 13.84 -9.42 2.89
N VAL A 86 13.13 -8.58 2.14
CA VAL A 86 11.88 -8.95 1.46
C VAL A 86 12.14 -8.98 -0.04
N ALA A 87 11.94 -10.13 -0.68
CA ALA A 87 12.22 -10.27 -2.10
C ALA A 87 11.21 -9.52 -2.96
N VAL A 88 11.71 -8.81 -3.96
CA VAL A 88 10.92 -8.21 -5.04
C VAL A 88 10.88 -9.20 -6.20
N LEU A 89 9.69 -9.50 -6.66
CA LEU A 89 9.41 -10.57 -7.62
C LEU A 89 8.91 -9.96 -8.94
N ALA A 90 9.28 -10.57 -10.06
CA ALA A 90 8.72 -10.20 -11.35
C ALA A 90 7.21 -10.45 -11.37
N ALA A 91 6.42 -9.41 -11.62
CA ALA A 91 4.96 -9.49 -11.66
C ALA A 91 4.43 -10.27 -12.88
N ALA A 92 5.21 -10.36 -13.95
CA ALA A 92 4.87 -11.09 -15.17
C ALA A 92 6.16 -11.60 -15.83
N PRO A 93 6.09 -12.62 -16.71
CA PRO A 93 7.24 -12.97 -17.53
C PRO A 93 7.61 -11.81 -18.46
N GLY A 94 8.89 -11.66 -18.78
CA GLY A 94 9.33 -10.55 -19.61
C GLY A 94 10.84 -10.47 -19.82
N ARG A 95 11.29 -9.37 -20.40
CA ARG A 95 12.71 -9.06 -20.62
C ARG A 95 13.13 -7.84 -19.81
N VAL A 96 14.25 -7.95 -19.11
CA VAL A 96 14.82 -6.82 -18.36
C VAL A 96 15.36 -5.79 -19.34
N LEU A 97 14.86 -4.55 -19.26
CA LEU A 97 15.31 -3.44 -20.09
C LEU A 97 16.44 -2.65 -19.43
N ARG A 98 16.28 -2.32 -18.14
CA ARG A 98 17.15 -1.39 -17.41
C ARG A 98 17.27 -1.80 -15.96
N VAL A 99 18.43 -1.53 -15.38
CA VAL A 99 18.71 -1.72 -13.95
C VAL A 99 19.52 -0.56 -13.40
N ARG A 100 19.38 -0.28 -12.10
CA ARG A 100 20.27 0.58 -11.31
C ARG A 100 20.42 -0.03 -9.93
N ASP A 101 21.65 -0.12 -9.40
CA ASP A 101 21.92 -0.83 -8.13
C ASP A 101 23.10 -0.24 -7.33
N GLY A 102 23.24 1.08 -7.31
CA GLY A 102 24.38 1.77 -6.67
C GLY A 102 24.02 2.74 -5.55
N LEU A 103 22.75 3.13 -5.44
CA LEU A 103 22.30 4.19 -4.54
C LEU A 103 22.17 3.67 -3.10
N PRO A 104 22.55 4.48 -2.10
CA PRO A 104 22.42 4.09 -0.69
C PRO A 104 20.97 3.92 -0.28
N ASP A 105 20.73 2.99 0.64
CA ASP A 105 19.48 2.88 1.37
C ASP A 105 19.47 3.93 2.49
N ILE A 106 18.92 5.11 2.19
CA ILE A 106 18.84 6.24 3.10
C ILE A 106 17.52 6.98 2.88
N SER A 107 16.77 7.18 3.95
CA SER A 107 15.55 7.97 3.90
C SER A 107 15.88 9.41 3.50
N ILE A 108 15.04 10.02 2.67
CA ILE A 108 15.17 11.45 2.33
C ILE A 108 15.01 12.38 3.54
N ARG A 109 14.46 11.87 4.65
CA ARG A 109 14.35 12.60 5.93
C ARG A 109 15.61 12.46 6.79
N ALA A 110 16.52 11.55 6.46
CA ALA A 110 17.71 11.32 7.25
C ALA A 110 18.73 12.44 7.04
N PRO A 111 19.45 12.87 8.10
CA PRO A 111 20.59 13.78 7.95
C PRO A 111 21.61 13.22 6.96
N GLY A 112 22.03 14.04 5.99
CA GLY A 112 23.02 13.64 4.98
C GLY A 112 22.45 12.82 3.81
N ALA A 113 21.13 12.77 3.64
CA ALA A 113 20.52 12.22 2.43
C ALA A 113 21.07 12.93 1.17
N PRO A 114 21.58 12.19 0.17
CA PRO A 114 22.14 12.79 -1.03
C PRO A 114 21.04 13.42 -1.89
N ALA A 115 21.38 14.47 -2.63
CA ALA A 115 20.50 14.99 -3.67
C ALA A 115 20.23 13.91 -4.72
N LEU A 116 18.96 13.74 -5.11
CA LEU A 116 18.53 12.65 -5.98
C LEU A 116 18.91 12.88 -7.45
N ASN A 117 19.00 14.12 -7.93
CA ASN A 117 19.45 14.44 -9.30
C ASN A 117 18.76 13.60 -10.40
N GLY A 118 17.42 13.48 -10.35
CA GLY A 118 16.63 12.68 -11.30
C GLY A 118 16.68 11.17 -11.04
N GLN A 119 17.12 10.76 -9.85
CA GLN A 119 17.21 9.36 -9.43
C GLN A 119 16.13 8.97 -8.43
N ASP A 120 14.94 9.56 -8.56
CA ASP A 120 13.81 9.40 -7.63
C ASP A 120 13.43 7.92 -7.43
N CYS A 121 13.44 7.11 -8.48
CA CYS A 121 13.20 5.67 -8.39
C CYS A 121 14.26 4.90 -7.54
N GLY A 122 15.40 5.49 -7.19
CA GLY A 122 16.45 4.79 -6.45
C GLY A 122 17.03 3.60 -7.25
N ASN A 123 17.55 2.59 -6.58
CA ASN A 123 17.86 1.34 -7.26
C ASN A 123 16.57 0.75 -7.82
N GLY A 124 16.63 0.20 -9.03
CA GLY A 124 15.43 -0.21 -9.73
C GLY A 124 15.67 -1.19 -10.85
N VAL A 125 14.61 -1.90 -11.22
CA VAL A 125 14.55 -2.81 -12.37
C VAL A 125 13.36 -2.40 -13.24
N VAL A 126 13.52 -2.46 -14.55
CA VAL A 126 12.41 -2.27 -15.50
C VAL A 126 12.32 -3.51 -16.40
N VAL A 127 11.14 -4.09 -16.49
CA VAL A 127 10.86 -5.30 -17.28
C VAL A 127 9.80 -4.99 -18.33
N GLU A 128 10.10 -5.25 -19.60
CA GLU A 128 9.10 -5.30 -20.67
C GLU A 128 8.34 -6.62 -20.58
N VAL A 129 7.02 -6.54 -20.43
CA VAL A 129 6.15 -7.70 -20.19
C VAL A 129 5.24 -8.01 -21.38
N ALA A 130 5.08 -7.05 -22.28
CA ALA A 130 4.44 -7.17 -23.60
C ALA A 130 4.86 -5.95 -24.45
N PRO A 131 4.66 -5.95 -25.78
CA PRO A 131 5.02 -4.80 -26.62
C PRO A 131 4.44 -3.48 -26.08
N GLY A 132 5.33 -2.54 -25.75
CA GLY A 132 4.96 -1.24 -25.18
C GLY A 132 4.58 -1.25 -23.70
N TRP A 133 4.40 -2.41 -23.08
CA TRP A 133 4.05 -2.58 -21.67
C TRP A 133 5.29 -2.85 -20.82
N ILE A 134 5.53 -1.99 -19.83
CA ILE A 134 6.62 -2.15 -18.87
C ILE A 134 6.11 -2.16 -17.44
N THR A 135 6.80 -2.93 -16.60
CA THR A 135 6.71 -2.85 -15.14
C THR A 135 8.00 -2.30 -14.57
N GLY A 136 7.88 -1.36 -13.63
CA GLY A 136 9.00 -0.74 -12.93
C GLY A 136 8.98 -1.12 -11.46
N TYR A 137 10.15 -1.43 -10.91
CA TYR A 137 10.36 -1.82 -9.51
C TYR A 137 11.39 -0.87 -8.92
N CYS A 138 10.96 0.06 -8.05
CA CYS A 138 11.80 1.13 -7.50
C CYS A 138 12.09 0.94 -6.00
N HIS A 139 12.99 1.78 -5.49
CA HIS A 139 13.45 1.83 -4.10
C HIS A 139 14.08 0.52 -3.62
N LEU A 140 14.77 -0.19 -4.52
CA LEU A 140 15.39 -1.48 -4.22
C LEU A 140 16.61 -1.31 -3.30
N ALA A 141 16.92 -2.36 -2.53
CA ALA A 141 18.06 -2.34 -1.63
C ALA A 141 19.37 -2.30 -2.41
N ARG A 142 20.34 -1.54 -1.91
CA ARG A 142 21.65 -1.39 -2.57
C ARG A 142 22.35 -2.74 -2.71
N GLY A 143 22.84 -3.05 -3.90
CA GLY A 143 23.57 -4.28 -4.21
C GLY A 143 22.68 -5.53 -4.19
N SER A 144 21.36 -5.37 -4.27
CA SER A 144 20.42 -6.50 -4.17
C SER A 144 19.90 -6.98 -5.51
N VAL A 145 20.13 -6.26 -6.61
CA VAL A 145 19.61 -6.61 -7.94
C VAL A 145 20.31 -7.88 -8.46
N ARG A 146 19.51 -8.84 -8.93
CA ARG A 146 19.94 -10.19 -9.33
C ARG A 146 19.93 -10.43 -10.83
N VAL A 147 19.54 -9.43 -11.60
CA VAL A 147 19.31 -9.51 -13.05
C VAL A 147 20.07 -8.39 -13.75
N LYS A 148 20.31 -8.56 -15.05
CA LYS A 148 20.92 -7.55 -15.92
C LYS A 148 20.07 -7.29 -17.16
N PRO A 149 20.25 -6.14 -17.83
CA PRO A 149 19.59 -5.86 -19.10
C PRO A 149 19.76 -7.00 -20.10
N GLY A 150 18.67 -7.36 -20.77
CA GLY A 150 18.60 -8.48 -21.72
C GLY A 150 18.20 -9.82 -21.10
N ASP A 151 18.25 -10.01 -19.78
CA ASP A 151 17.79 -11.25 -19.16
C ASP A 151 16.28 -11.47 -19.39
N ALA A 152 15.89 -12.71 -19.64
CA ALA A 152 14.50 -13.13 -19.56
C ALA A 152 14.15 -13.50 -18.12
N VAL A 153 12.96 -13.11 -17.65
CA VAL A 153 12.47 -13.44 -16.32
C VAL A 153 11.12 -14.15 -16.39
N ALA A 154 10.90 -15.10 -15.48
CA ALA A 154 9.60 -15.71 -15.26
C ALA A 154 8.80 -14.94 -14.21
N VAL A 155 7.48 -15.07 -14.23
CA VAL A 155 6.62 -14.56 -13.13
C VAL A 155 7.07 -15.17 -11.79
N GLY A 156 7.13 -14.35 -10.74
CA GLY A 156 7.58 -14.77 -9.41
C GLY A 156 9.10 -14.92 -9.26
N GLN A 157 9.89 -14.73 -10.33
CA GLN A 157 11.34 -14.76 -10.22
C GLN A 157 11.85 -13.60 -9.35
N PRO A 158 12.73 -13.86 -8.36
CA PRO A 158 13.35 -12.80 -7.57
C PRO A 158 14.20 -11.87 -8.44
N LEU A 159 13.88 -10.58 -8.42
CA LEU A 159 14.60 -9.51 -9.12
C LEU A 159 15.60 -8.81 -8.21
N ALA A 160 15.18 -8.54 -6.97
CA ALA A 160 15.95 -7.78 -5.98
C ALA A 160 15.37 -7.95 -4.57
N LYS A 161 15.74 -7.06 -3.64
CA LYS A 161 15.08 -6.90 -2.34
C LYS A 161 14.51 -5.49 -2.16
N VAL A 162 13.48 -5.35 -1.34
CA VAL A 162 12.96 -4.05 -0.88
C VAL A 162 14.06 -3.28 -0.16
N GLY A 163 14.22 -2.00 -0.50
CA GLY A 163 15.23 -1.12 0.06
C GLY A 163 14.65 0.18 0.59
N LEU A 164 15.49 1.20 0.59
CA LEU A 164 15.21 2.58 1.00
C LEU A 164 16.02 3.56 0.14
N SER A 165 16.25 3.24 -1.13
CA SER A 165 17.02 4.09 -2.04
C SER A 165 16.11 5.02 -2.85
N GLY A 166 16.60 6.21 -3.22
CA GLY A 166 15.82 7.17 -4.01
C GLY A 166 14.90 8.05 -3.17
N ASN A 167 13.80 8.52 -3.76
CA ASN A 167 12.83 9.41 -3.14
C ASN A 167 11.89 8.64 -2.20
N THR A 168 12.39 8.19 -1.06
CA THR A 168 11.64 7.33 -0.14
C THR A 168 11.91 7.67 1.32
N GLU A 169 10.87 7.52 2.16
CA GLU A 169 10.90 7.86 3.58
C GLU A 169 10.78 6.64 4.50
N PHE A 170 10.30 5.52 3.96
CA PHE A 170 10.04 4.26 4.67
C PHE A 170 10.26 3.08 3.70
N PRO A 171 10.57 1.88 4.18
CA PRO A 171 10.94 0.78 3.29
C PRO A 171 9.72 0.25 2.53
N HIS A 172 9.77 0.32 1.20
CA HIS A 172 8.68 -0.11 0.34
C HIS A 172 9.15 -0.44 -1.08
N LEU A 173 8.32 -1.15 -1.82
CA LEU A 173 8.41 -1.24 -3.28
C LEU A 173 7.46 -0.21 -3.88
N HIS A 174 7.97 0.69 -4.71
CA HIS A 174 7.15 1.47 -5.62
C HIS A 174 7.04 0.71 -6.94
N PHE A 175 5.85 0.19 -7.23
CA PHE A 175 5.56 -0.64 -8.41
C PHE A 175 4.80 0.17 -9.46
N MET A 176 5.42 0.38 -10.62
CA MET A 176 4.83 1.15 -11.73
C MET A 176 4.41 0.23 -12.87
N VAL A 177 3.33 0.60 -13.54
CA VAL A 177 2.96 0.04 -14.84
C VAL A 177 2.87 1.17 -15.85
N ARG A 178 3.47 0.99 -17.02
CA ARG A 178 3.33 1.92 -18.13
C ARG A 178 3.01 1.18 -19.43
N HIS A 179 2.23 1.84 -20.28
CA HIS A 179 1.98 1.41 -21.65
C HIS A 179 2.32 2.57 -22.59
N ASN A 180 3.27 2.38 -23.51
CA ASN A 180 3.75 3.42 -24.43
C ASN A 180 4.10 4.73 -23.70
N ASN A 181 4.83 4.61 -22.59
CA ASN A 181 5.27 5.70 -21.71
C ASN A 181 4.16 6.40 -20.88
N ALA A 182 2.89 6.08 -21.09
CA ALA A 182 1.79 6.55 -20.25
C ALA A 182 1.70 5.73 -18.95
N VAL A 183 1.43 6.41 -17.83
CA VAL A 183 1.14 5.77 -16.53
C VAL A 183 -0.15 4.96 -16.65
N VAL A 184 -0.15 3.74 -16.14
CA VAL A 184 -1.32 2.87 -16.08
C VAL A 184 -1.55 2.45 -14.64
N ASP A 185 -2.76 2.69 -14.13
CA ASP A 185 -3.19 2.13 -12.85
C ASP A 185 -3.51 0.63 -13.04
N PRO A 186 -2.79 -0.29 -12.36
CA PRO A 186 -3.05 -1.72 -12.50
C PRO A 186 -4.40 -2.17 -11.93
N PHE A 187 -5.06 -1.35 -11.10
CA PHE A 187 -6.41 -1.59 -10.61
C PHE A 187 -7.50 -1.07 -11.55
N ALA A 188 -7.20 -0.04 -12.35
CA ALA A 188 -8.14 0.63 -13.24
C ALA A 188 -7.44 1.10 -14.54
N PRO A 189 -7.09 0.17 -15.45
CA PRO A 189 -6.19 0.43 -16.56
C PRO A 189 -6.82 1.17 -17.75
N ASP A 190 -8.13 1.42 -17.76
CA ASP A 190 -8.79 2.14 -18.85
C ASP A 190 -8.48 3.65 -18.78
N PRO A 191 -7.71 4.21 -19.74
CA PRO A 191 -7.34 5.61 -19.75
C PRO A 191 -8.51 6.55 -20.10
N ALA A 192 -9.62 6.03 -20.63
CA ALA A 192 -10.81 6.84 -20.92
C ALA A 192 -11.62 7.18 -19.65
N GLN A 193 -11.27 6.59 -18.51
CA GLN A 193 -12.05 6.66 -17.28
C GLN A 193 -11.24 7.17 -16.08
N THR A 194 -10.23 8.02 -16.31
CA THR A 194 -9.30 8.52 -15.27
C THR A 194 -10.02 9.11 -14.05
N THR A 195 -11.08 9.88 -14.25
CA THR A 195 -11.86 10.51 -13.16
C THR A 195 -13.12 9.75 -12.76
N ALA A 196 -13.49 8.69 -13.50
CA ALA A 196 -14.64 7.86 -13.16
C ALA A 196 -14.19 6.69 -12.27
N CYS A 197 -14.68 6.63 -11.03
CA CYS A 197 -14.44 5.50 -10.12
C CYS A 197 -15.37 4.32 -10.37
N LYS A 198 -15.71 4.09 -11.64
CA LYS A 198 -16.46 2.90 -12.03
C LYS A 198 -15.54 1.68 -11.92
N PRO A 199 -16.05 0.53 -11.45
CA PRO A 199 -15.27 -0.70 -11.45
C PRO A 199 -14.76 -1.03 -12.85
N GLN A 200 -13.49 -1.42 -12.93
CA GLN A 200 -12.83 -1.84 -14.17
C GLN A 200 -12.21 -3.22 -13.98
N ALA A 201 -11.93 -3.90 -15.09
CA ALA A 201 -11.12 -5.11 -15.07
C ALA A 201 -9.67 -4.73 -14.72
N SER A 202 -9.17 -5.22 -13.59
CA SER A 202 -7.78 -4.98 -13.18
C SER A 202 -6.78 -5.78 -14.03
N LEU A 203 -5.53 -5.31 -14.08
CA LEU A 203 -4.41 -6.07 -14.63
C LEU A 203 -3.94 -7.19 -13.69
N TRP A 204 -4.31 -7.13 -12.41
CA TRP A 204 -3.95 -8.16 -11.44
C TRP A 204 -4.57 -9.53 -11.76
N THR A 205 -3.79 -10.59 -11.53
CA THR A 205 -4.32 -11.96 -11.45
C THR A 205 -5.38 -12.05 -10.32
N PRO A 206 -6.34 -13.00 -10.38
CA PRO A 206 -7.38 -13.10 -9.35
C PRO A 206 -6.84 -13.23 -7.91
N SER A 207 -5.76 -14.00 -7.72
CA SER A 207 -5.11 -14.15 -6.42
C SER A 207 -4.45 -12.86 -5.95
N ALA A 208 -3.75 -12.14 -6.84
CA ALA A 208 -3.17 -10.84 -6.52
C ALA A 208 -4.25 -9.80 -6.20
N ALA A 209 -5.33 -9.76 -6.99
CA ALA A 209 -6.46 -8.84 -6.77
C ALA A 209 -7.15 -9.10 -5.42
N GLN A 210 -7.29 -10.38 -5.02
CA GLN A 210 -7.82 -10.74 -3.70
C GLN A 210 -6.90 -10.26 -2.57
N ALA A 211 -5.59 -10.47 -2.69
CA ALA A 211 -4.62 -10.01 -1.69
C ALA A 211 -4.60 -8.47 -1.57
N LEU A 212 -4.69 -7.78 -2.72
CA LEU A 212 -4.68 -6.32 -2.84
C LEU A 212 -6.05 -5.66 -2.64
N ALA A 213 -7.02 -6.38 -2.08
CA ALA A 213 -8.35 -5.84 -1.84
C ALA A 213 -8.27 -4.52 -1.05
N TYR A 214 -8.99 -3.51 -1.54
CA TYR A 214 -8.95 -2.15 -1.02
C TYR A 214 -9.33 -2.10 0.47
N ARG A 215 -8.51 -1.41 1.28
CA ARG A 215 -8.79 -1.16 2.70
C ARG A 215 -8.74 0.34 3.00
N ARG A 216 -9.82 0.83 3.60
CA ARG A 216 -9.99 2.21 4.06
C ARG A 216 -9.44 2.38 5.48
N GLY A 217 -8.12 2.52 5.55
CA GLY A 217 -7.39 2.59 6.80
C GLY A 217 -6.89 1.23 7.26
N VAL A 218 -5.63 1.18 7.71
CA VAL A 218 -4.97 -0.07 8.12
C VAL A 218 -4.09 0.19 9.33
N VAL A 219 -4.17 -0.69 10.34
CA VAL A 219 -3.17 -0.77 11.42
C VAL A 219 -1.97 -1.56 10.93
N LEU A 220 -0.80 -0.92 10.87
CA LEU A 220 0.45 -1.54 10.42
C LEU A 220 1.12 -2.34 11.52
N ASN A 221 1.18 -1.78 12.73
CA ASN A 221 1.74 -2.46 13.87
C ASN A 221 1.16 -1.87 15.17
N THR A 222 1.29 -2.66 16.23
CA THR A 222 0.89 -2.30 17.59
C THR A 222 1.95 -2.77 18.57
N GLY A 223 1.98 -2.19 19.75
CA GLY A 223 2.83 -2.69 20.81
C GLY A 223 2.70 -1.91 22.09
N PHE A 224 3.46 -2.35 23.09
CA PHE A 224 3.66 -1.63 24.33
C PHE A 224 5.12 -1.18 24.43
N ALA A 225 5.33 -0.05 25.08
CA ALA A 225 6.62 0.62 25.22
C ALA A 225 6.86 1.03 26.68
N ALA A 226 8.12 0.95 27.12
CA ALA A 226 8.56 1.34 28.47
C ALA A 226 8.49 2.88 28.73
N GLY A 227 7.99 3.64 27.76
CA GLY A 227 7.92 5.09 27.69
C GLY A 227 7.18 5.51 26.42
N VAL A 228 7.11 6.81 26.14
CA VAL A 228 6.58 7.30 24.85
C VAL A 228 7.43 6.75 23.72
N ALA A 229 6.81 6.13 22.71
CA ALA A 229 7.51 5.56 21.58
C ALA A 229 7.80 6.65 20.53
N ALA A 230 9.06 6.86 20.18
CA ALA A 230 9.41 7.74 19.07
C ALA A 230 8.97 7.10 17.74
N PRO A 231 8.44 7.87 16.77
CA PRO A 231 8.07 7.35 15.44
C PRO A 231 9.20 6.56 14.76
N GLU A 232 10.44 7.03 14.90
CA GLU A 232 11.63 6.40 14.33
C GLU A 232 11.90 5.04 14.98
N ALA A 233 11.72 4.91 16.30
CA ALA A 233 11.87 3.64 16.99
C ALA A 233 10.79 2.63 16.58
N VAL A 234 9.56 3.10 16.29
CA VAL A 234 8.47 2.27 15.76
C VAL A 234 8.79 1.79 14.34
N GLU A 235 9.31 2.67 13.47
CA GLU A 235 9.74 2.31 12.12
C GLU A 235 10.95 1.36 12.13
N GLU A 236 11.89 1.55 13.06
CA GLU A 236 13.08 0.69 13.20
C GLU A 236 12.79 -0.65 13.88
N ALA A 237 11.60 -0.80 14.48
CA ALA A 237 11.24 -1.92 15.37
C ALA A 237 12.21 -2.09 16.55
N THR A 238 12.59 -0.96 17.18
CA THR A 238 13.54 -0.88 18.30
C THR A 238 12.90 -0.34 19.58
N VAL A 239 11.57 -0.25 19.63
CA VAL A 239 10.83 0.19 20.82
C VAL A 239 11.13 -0.73 22.01
N ALA A 240 11.58 -0.14 23.13
CA ALA A 240 11.89 -0.89 24.33
C ALA A 240 10.62 -1.48 24.97
N ALA A 241 10.59 -2.81 25.10
CA ALA A 241 9.49 -3.51 25.74
C ALA A 241 9.37 -3.13 27.23
N PRO A 242 8.15 -3.02 27.79
CA PRO A 242 7.95 -2.78 29.21
C PRO A 242 8.41 -3.93 30.09
N SER A 243 8.69 -3.59 31.35
CA SER A 243 8.96 -4.50 32.45
C SER A 243 8.34 -3.94 33.73
N LEU A 244 8.36 -4.71 34.82
CA LEU A 244 7.96 -4.24 36.15
C LEU A 244 8.75 -3.02 36.64
N ALA A 245 9.96 -2.81 36.10
CA ALA A 245 10.81 -1.66 36.42
C ALA A 245 10.53 -0.42 35.56
N SER A 246 9.78 -0.55 34.47
CA SER A 246 9.62 0.51 33.48
C SER A 246 8.99 1.78 34.07
N PRO A 247 9.51 2.97 33.72
CA PRO A 247 9.00 4.24 34.25
C PRO A 247 7.60 4.59 33.75
N ALA A 248 7.17 4.01 32.62
CA ALA A 248 5.81 4.06 32.12
C ALA A 248 5.46 2.77 31.37
N ILE A 249 4.17 2.52 31.22
CA ILE A 249 3.62 1.57 30.26
C ILE A 249 2.78 2.39 29.28
N VAL A 250 3.18 2.38 28.01
CA VAL A 250 2.51 3.10 26.92
C VAL A 250 2.15 2.10 25.84
N ALA A 251 0.87 2.02 25.47
CA ALA A 251 0.46 1.34 24.26
C ALA A 251 0.60 2.29 23.07
N TYR A 252 1.02 1.77 21.92
CA TYR A 252 1.07 2.51 20.67
C TYR A 252 0.43 1.71 19.53
N VAL A 253 -0.13 2.44 18.58
CA VAL A 253 -0.73 1.90 17.36
C VAL A 253 -0.33 2.77 16.18
N ARG A 254 0.31 2.15 15.18
CA ARG A 254 0.67 2.77 13.92
C ARG A 254 -0.42 2.49 12.88
N THR A 255 -1.04 3.54 12.37
CA THR A 255 -2.13 3.46 11.38
C THR A 255 -1.78 4.25 10.13
N ILE A 256 -2.30 3.81 8.97
CA ILE A 256 -2.19 4.52 7.69
C ILE A 256 -3.57 4.62 7.03
N GLY A 257 -3.75 5.61 6.16
CA GLY A 257 -4.99 5.79 5.39
C GLY A 257 -6.19 6.16 6.27
N LEU A 258 -5.96 6.97 7.31
CA LEU A 258 -7.04 7.58 8.08
C LEU A 258 -7.63 8.76 7.30
N GLU A 259 -8.92 8.99 7.48
CA GLU A 259 -9.68 10.00 6.76
C GLU A 259 -10.02 11.18 7.67
N ALA A 260 -10.17 12.37 7.08
CA ALA A 260 -10.69 13.53 7.76
C ALA A 260 -12.04 13.21 8.41
N GLY A 261 -12.22 13.62 9.66
CA GLY A 261 -13.40 13.30 10.46
C GLY A 261 -13.34 11.97 11.21
N ASP A 262 -12.34 11.11 10.98
CA ASP A 262 -12.14 9.94 11.83
C ASP A 262 -11.86 10.35 13.28
N GLU A 263 -12.41 9.62 14.25
CA GLU A 263 -12.05 9.73 15.67
C GLU A 263 -11.30 8.47 16.11
N LEU A 264 -10.21 8.64 16.86
CA LEU A 264 -9.32 7.55 17.26
C LEU A 264 -9.41 7.36 18.76
N GLU A 265 -9.64 6.13 19.21
CA GLU A 265 -9.67 5.79 20.64
C GLU A 265 -8.68 4.66 20.92
N LEU A 266 -7.78 4.87 21.87
CA LEU A 266 -6.88 3.83 22.38
C LEU A 266 -7.08 3.72 23.89
N THR A 267 -7.36 2.51 24.35
CA THR A 267 -7.58 2.20 25.77
C THR A 267 -6.65 1.09 26.22
N VAL A 268 -6.01 1.26 27.37
CA VAL A 268 -5.16 0.26 28.03
C VAL A 268 -5.81 -0.19 29.33
N LYS A 269 -5.83 -1.50 29.57
CA LYS A 269 -6.31 -2.12 30.81
C LYS A 269 -5.19 -2.93 31.47
N GLY A 270 -5.19 -2.90 32.80
CA GLY A 270 -4.28 -3.68 33.64
C GLY A 270 -4.72 -5.14 33.81
N PRO A 271 -3.95 -5.94 34.57
CA PRO A 271 -4.23 -7.36 34.81
C PRO A 271 -5.56 -7.65 35.51
N ASP A 272 -6.07 -6.71 36.29
CA ASP A 272 -7.37 -6.75 36.97
C ASP A 272 -8.53 -6.30 36.08
N GLY A 273 -8.26 -5.91 34.83
CA GLY A 273 -9.22 -5.35 33.89
C GLY A 273 -9.52 -3.86 34.09
N ALA A 274 -8.93 -3.21 35.10
CA ALA A 274 -9.11 -1.79 35.34
C ALA A 274 -8.46 -0.96 34.22
N VAL A 275 -9.09 0.15 33.84
CA VAL A 275 -8.54 1.06 32.84
C VAL A 275 -7.32 1.77 33.42
N VAL A 276 -6.17 1.59 32.76
CA VAL A 276 -4.91 2.24 33.10
C VAL A 276 -4.85 3.62 32.45
N ALA A 277 -5.25 3.71 31.19
CA ALA A 277 -5.29 4.97 30.45
C ALA A 277 -6.20 4.85 29.21
N THR A 278 -6.83 5.95 28.82
CA THR A 278 -7.64 6.09 27.60
C THR A 278 -7.28 7.42 26.95
N ASN A 279 -7.18 7.41 25.63
CA ASN A 279 -7.10 8.62 24.82
C ASN A 279 -8.12 8.50 23.68
N ARG A 280 -9.00 9.49 23.56
CA ARG A 280 -9.91 9.64 22.42
C ARG A 280 -9.63 10.99 21.77
N SER A 281 -9.30 10.97 20.48
CA SER A 281 -9.02 12.19 19.73
C SER A 281 -10.31 12.96 19.43
N ALA A 282 -10.16 14.26 19.18
CA ALA A 282 -11.13 14.97 18.36
C ALA A 282 -11.16 14.36 16.93
N PRO A 283 -12.21 14.61 16.14
CA PRO A 283 -12.21 14.26 14.72
C PRO A 283 -10.97 14.80 14.01
N LEU A 284 -10.34 13.98 13.16
CA LEU A 284 -9.18 14.40 12.40
C LEU A 284 -9.53 15.57 11.47
N ASP A 285 -8.64 16.55 11.41
CA ASP A 285 -8.78 17.76 10.62
C ASP A 285 -8.51 17.55 9.13
N HIS A 286 -7.71 16.55 8.80
CA HIS A 286 -7.38 16.12 7.44
C HIS A 286 -6.98 14.65 7.43
N ASP A 287 -6.94 14.06 6.23
CA ASP A 287 -6.50 12.68 6.02
C ASP A 287 -5.08 12.46 6.55
N LYS A 288 -4.79 11.28 7.11
CA LYS A 288 -3.45 10.92 7.57
C LYS A 288 -2.93 9.72 6.80
N ALA A 289 -1.94 9.96 5.94
CA ALA A 289 -1.17 8.90 5.29
C ALA A 289 -0.42 8.03 6.32
N TYR A 290 -0.07 8.62 7.48
CA TYR A 290 0.53 7.95 8.62
C TYR A 290 0.09 8.63 9.93
N TYR A 291 -0.22 7.83 10.95
CA TYR A 291 -0.52 8.32 12.29
C TYR A 291 -0.04 7.34 13.36
N LEU A 292 0.46 7.86 14.48
CA LEU A 292 0.92 7.07 15.63
C LEU A 292 0.10 7.46 16.86
N SER A 293 -0.94 6.68 17.17
CA SER A 293 -1.73 6.84 18.39
C SER A 293 -0.99 6.22 19.57
N GLN A 294 -0.92 6.94 20.69
CA GLN A 294 -0.29 6.44 21.90
C GLN A 294 -1.07 6.85 23.15
N VAL A 295 -1.08 5.97 24.16
CA VAL A 295 -1.63 6.28 25.48
C VAL A 295 -0.95 5.41 26.53
N GLY A 296 -0.74 5.95 27.73
CA GLY A 296 -0.14 5.20 28.81
C GLY A 296 -0.16 5.93 30.13
N ARG A 297 0.47 5.31 31.13
CA ARG A 297 0.56 5.85 32.48
C ARG A 297 1.98 5.69 33.01
N LYS A 298 2.43 6.67 33.81
CA LYS A 298 3.67 6.58 34.59
C LYS A 298 3.55 5.52 35.68
N ARG A 299 4.69 4.93 36.08
CA ARG A 299 4.77 3.91 37.13
C ARG A 299 4.11 4.40 38.42
N PRO A 300 3.10 3.69 38.95
CA PRO A 300 2.52 4.00 40.25
C PRO A 300 3.55 3.82 41.38
N PRO A 301 3.40 4.51 42.54
CA PRO A 301 4.29 4.32 43.69
C PRO A 301 4.37 2.86 44.17
N ALA A 302 3.25 2.12 44.10
CA ALA A 302 3.19 0.69 44.43
C ALA A 302 3.85 -0.23 43.38
N GLY A 303 4.36 0.34 42.28
CA GLY A 303 4.88 -0.41 41.14
C GLY A 303 3.79 -0.86 40.17
N TRP A 304 4.21 -1.65 39.17
CA TRP A 304 3.31 -2.28 38.21
C TRP A 304 2.85 -3.63 38.73
N PRO A 305 1.54 -3.91 38.78
CA PRO A 305 1.06 -5.26 39.00
C PRO A 305 1.56 -6.21 37.90
N PRO A 306 2.16 -7.37 38.23
CA PRO A 306 2.51 -8.36 37.22
C PRO A 306 1.25 -8.96 36.61
N GLY A 307 1.33 -9.36 35.35
CA GLY A 307 0.22 -10.00 34.65
C GLY A 307 0.00 -9.49 33.23
N VAL A 308 -1.20 -9.73 32.71
CA VAL A 308 -1.56 -9.40 31.33
C VAL A 308 -2.12 -8.00 31.24
N TYR A 309 -1.45 -7.14 30.47
CA TYR A 309 -1.98 -5.84 30.08
C TYR A 309 -2.61 -5.98 28.69
N SER A 310 -3.77 -5.38 28.49
CA SER A 310 -4.47 -5.40 27.21
C SER A 310 -4.70 -3.99 26.69
N ALA A 311 -4.73 -3.84 25.37
CA ALA A 311 -5.07 -2.60 24.71
C ALA A 311 -6.11 -2.85 23.61
N GLU A 312 -7.01 -1.90 23.46
CA GLU A 312 -8.00 -1.87 22.38
C GLU A 312 -7.94 -0.50 21.70
N TYR A 313 -7.77 -0.53 20.38
CA TYR A 313 -7.78 0.61 19.50
C TYR A 313 -9.01 0.56 18.61
N ARG A 314 -9.69 1.69 18.47
CA ARG A 314 -10.82 1.87 17.56
C ARG A 314 -10.65 3.13 16.73
N VAL A 315 -11.04 3.02 15.48
CA VAL A 315 -11.28 4.17 14.60
C VAL A 315 -12.78 4.25 14.37
N TYR A 316 -13.37 5.40 14.67
CA TYR A 316 -14.76 5.70 14.38
C TYR A 316 -14.81 6.60 13.14
N ARG A 317 -15.57 6.18 12.12
CA ARG A 317 -15.79 6.93 10.89
C ARG A 317 -17.28 7.22 10.76
N HIS A 318 -17.64 8.49 10.70
CA HIS A 318 -19.04 8.94 10.70
C HIS A 318 -19.87 8.31 11.85
N GLY A 319 -19.26 8.20 13.03
CA GLY A 319 -19.88 7.62 14.23
C GLY A 319 -19.92 6.09 14.30
N ALA A 320 -19.54 5.37 13.24
CA ALA A 320 -19.49 3.90 13.23
C ALA A 320 -18.05 3.40 13.43
N VAL A 321 -17.87 2.24 14.08
CA VAL A 321 -16.55 1.63 14.22
C VAL A 321 -16.08 1.11 12.85
N ALA A 322 -15.03 1.72 12.32
CA ALA A 322 -14.40 1.35 11.05
C ALA A 322 -13.21 0.38 11.24
N ILE A 323 -12.44 0.55 12.31
CA ILE A 323 -11.31 -0.32 12.64
C ILE A 323 -11.40 -0.70 14.11
N THR A 324 -11.11 -1.96 14.42
CA THR A 324 -10.84 -2.42 15.79
C THR A 324 -9.58 -3.26 15.79
N GLN A 325 -8.63 -2.92 16.68
CA GLN A 325 -7.42 -3.69 16.90
C GLN A 325 -7.25 -3.97 18.38
N ARG A 326 -7.00 -5.22 18.74
CA ARG A 326 -6.71 -5.64 20.11
C ARG A 326 -5.32 -6.27 20.18
N PHE A 327 -4.62 -6.01 21.27
CA PHE A 327 -3.30 -6.58 21.52
C PHE A 327 -3.04 -6.62 23.03
N GLN A 328 -2.07 -7.42 23.43
CA GLN A 328 -1.74 -7.65 24.83
C GLN A 328 -0.24 -7.84 25.02
N MET A 329 0.22 -7.58 26.24
CA MET A 329 1.55 -7.96 26.69
C MET A 329 1.45 -8.62 28.07
N ARG A 330 2.50 -9.33 28.47
CA ARG A 330 2.68 -9.82 29.83
C ARG A 330 3.97 -9.25 30.39
N ILE A 331 3.91 -8.72 31.61
CA ILE A 331 5.07 -8.28 32.41
C ILE A 331 5.07 -8.92 33.79
#